data_AF-A0A523T814-F1
#
_entry.id   AF-A0A523T814-F1
#
_cell.length_a   1.000
_cell.length_b   1.000
_cell.length_c   1.000
_cell.angle_alpha   90.00
_cell.angle_beta   90.00
_cell.angle_gamma   90.00
#
_symmetry.space_group_name_H-M   'P 1'
#
loop_
_entity.id
_entity.type
_entity.pdbx_description
1 polymer ?
#
loop_
_entity_poly.entity_id
_entity_poly.type
_entity_poly.pdbx_seq_one_letter_code
_entity_poly.pdbx_strand_id
1 'polypeptide(L)'
;MPKRGFLGLSLPILVGVLLVVIILSVVSLLSGALGSSLFGDIGLPSWLIVPQPEPELPAEEVIHLFHTDFLNIGSVGITNSIIAAWLSIIVLVGIAYAVSRRIKPVPNRLQSLVEAALGWLLKFCQDVAGEKNGRRFFPVVTTIFLFVIMNAWLSLLPGFGSILITNAEGETVHLLRGANTDINMPLALAFISFFFVEYWGIKSLGGRRYLTKFFNVGQFFKSIGQLLKGKLRAGMSGLFSGAIDIFVGLLELLSE
;
A
#
# COMPACT_ATOMS: atom_id res chain seq x y z
N MET A 1 51.41 5.64 -8.43
CA MET A 1 50.10 4.94 -8.34
C MET A 1 49.05 5.95 -7.89
N PRO A 2 48.06 6.35 -8.73
CA PRO A 2 47.04 7.28 -8.27
C PRO A 2 46.10 6.54 -7.32
N LYS A 3 45.96 7.06 -6.09
CA LYS A 3 45.05 6.55 -5.06
C LYS A 3 43.63 6.55 -5.64
N ARG A 4 43.13 5.39 -6.06
CA ARG A 4 41.74 5.23 -6.49
C ARG A 4 40.87 5.43 -5.24
N GLY A 5 40.24 6.59 -5.16
CA GLY A 5 39.27 6.90 -4.12
C GLY A 5 38.05 5.98 -4.23
N PHE A 6 37.34 5.82 -3.11
CA PHE A 6 36.05 5.13 -3.05
C PHE A 6 35.12 5.66 -4.15
N LEU A 7 34.48 4.78 -4.93
CA LEU A 7 33.62 5.07 -6.08
C LEU A 7 34.30 5.68 -7.34
N GLY A 8 35.63 5.69 -7.44
CA GLY A 8 36.34 6.17 -8.64
C GLY A 8 36.38 7.70 -8.79
N LEU A 9 35.89 8.44 -7.79
CA LEU A 9 35.99 9.89 -7.69
C LEU A 9 37.28 10.29 -6.97
N SER A 10 37.82 11.48 -7.28
CA SER A 10 38.91 12.04 -6.49
C SER A 10 38.39 12.47 -5.12
N LEU A 11 39.22 12.34 -4.07
CA LEU A 11 38.86 12.70 -2.69
C LEU A 11 38.18 14.08 -2.56
N PRO A 12 38.67 15.19 -3.19
CA PRO A 12 38.01 16.48 -3.07
C PRO A 12 36.62 16.52 -3.72
N ILE A 13 36.40 15.77 -4.81
CA ILE A 13 35.09 15.69 -5.46
C ILE A 13 34.12 14.89 -4.59
N LEU A 14 34.57 13.78 -4.00
CA LEU A 14 33.75 12.98 -3.08
C LEU A 14 33.30 13.81 -1.88
N VAL A 15 34.22 14.59 -1.29
CA VAL A 15 33.91 15.50 -0.18
C VAL A 15 32.93 16.60 -0.61
N GLY A 16 33.11 17.18 -1.80
CA GLY A 16 32.20 18.17 -2.35
C GLY A 16 30.78 17.62 -2.55
N VAL A 17 30.64 16.43 -3.16
CA VAL A 17 29.34 15.77 -3.35
C VAL A 17 28.67 15.46 -2.02
N LEU A 18 29.43 14.93 -1.05
CA LEU A 18 28.90 14.62 0.27
C LEU A 18 28.40 15.88 0.99
N LEU A 19 29.17 16.98 0.93
CA LEU A 19 28.76 18.26 1.50
C LEU A 19 27.47 18.78 0.87
N VAL A 20 27.33 18.71 -0.46
CA VAL A 20 26.10 19.11 -1.15
C VAL A 20 24.91 18.26 -0.69
N VAL A 21 25.07 16.95 -0.62
CA VAL A 21 24.01 16.04 -0.14
C VAL A 21 23.62 16.35 1.31
N ILE A 22 24.59 16.59 2.18
CA ILE A 22 24.33 16.96 3.58
C ILE A 22 23.59 18.29 3.66
N ILE A 23 24.04 19.32 2.93
CA ILE A 23 23.38 20.63 2.91
C ILE A 23 21.95 20.50 2.41
N LEU A 24 21.72 19.81 1.30
CA LEU A 24 20.37 19.57 0.76
C LEU A 24 19.50 18.80 1.76
N SER A 25 20.06 17.79 2.43
CA SER A 25 19.31 17.00 3.42
C SER A 25 18.92 17.82 4.65
N VAL A 26 19.84 18.65 5.17
CA VAL A 26 19.58 19.54 6.30
C VAL A 26 18.56 20.61 5.92
N VAL A 27 18.72 21.23 4.76
CA VAL A 27 17.78 22.23 4.24
C VAL A 27 16.39 21.63 4.07
N SER A 28 16.26 20.47 3.41
CA SER A 28 14.98 19.77 3.24
C SER A 28 14.36 19.33 4.56
N LEU A 29 15.17 18.96 5.55
CA LEU A 29 14.67 18.58 6.87
C LEU A 29 14.13 19.80 7.60
N LEU A 30 14.89 20.90 7.65
CA LEU A 30 14.49 22.15 8.32
C LEU A 30 13.30 22.83 7.65
N SER A 31 13.21 22.76 6.32
CA SER A 31 12.14 23.40 5.56
C SER A 31 10.90 22.53 5.33
N GLY A 32 11.02 21.22 5.62
CA GLY A 32 9.93 20.26 5.54
C GLY A 32 9.01 20.27 6.77
N ALA A 33 7.87 19.59 6.65
CA ALA A 33 6.86 19.50 7.70
C ALA A 33 7.44 19.00 9.05
N LEU A 34 8.35 18.03 9.00
CA LEU A 34 9.05 17.48 10.18
C LEU A 34 9.97 18.49 10.87
N GLY A 35 10.72 19.31 10.13
CA GLY A 35 11.57 20.34 10.73
C GLY A 35 10.75 21.47 11.33
N SER A 36 9.72 21.92 10.63
CA SER A 36 8.82 22.97 11.11
C SER A 36 8.09 22.56 12.41
N SER A 37 7.76 21.28 12.58
CA SER A 37 7.09 20.78 13.79
C SER A 37 8.05 20.58 14.97
N LEU A 38 9.33 20.27 14.72
CA LEU A 38 10.33 20.05 15.76
C LEU A 38 11.01 21.34 16.23
N PHE A 39 11.26 22.29 15.33
CA PHE A 39 12.07 23.48 15.59
C PHE A 39 11.28 24.80 15.50
N GLY A 40 9.99 24.74 15.15
CA GLY A 40 9.16 25.93 14.95
C GLY A 40 9.45 26.65 13.64
N ASP A 41 8.92 27.87 13.49
CA ASP A 41 9.20 28.72 12.33
C ASP A 41 10.57 29.38 12.49
N ILE A 42 11.55 28.91 11.70
CA ILE A 42 12.95 29.36 11.75
C ILE A 42 13.13 30.66 10.92
N GLY A 43 12.05 31.26 10.40
CA GLY A 43 12.13 32.47 9.58
C GLY A 43 12.78 32.21 8.22
N LEU A 44 12.61 30.99 7.69
CA LEU A 44 13.11 30.62 6.38
C LEU A 44 12.37 31.41 5.28
N PRO A 45 13.00 31.67 4.13
CA PRO A 45 12.33 32.31 3.01
C PRO A 45 11.11 31.51 2.56
N SER A 46 10.02 32.20 2.19
CA SER A 46 8.74 31.58 1.81
C SER A 46 8.82 30.60 0.64
N TRP A 47 9.83 30.69 -0.22
CA TRP A 47 10.06 29.74 -1.33
C TRP A 47 10.70 28.42 -0.91
N LEU A 48 11.25 28.34 0.31
CA LEU A 48 11.92 27.16 0.84
C LEU A 48 11.00 26.35 1.77
N ILE A 49 10.02 27.02 2.39
CA ILE A 49 9.05 26.42 3.29
C ILE A 49 8.09 25.55 2.47
N VAL A 50 8.06 24.26 2.76
CA VAL A 50 7.07 23.34 2.19
C VAL A 50 5.79 23.52 3.00
N PRO A 51 4.67 23.96 2.39
CA PRO A 51 3.40 24.06 3.11
C PRO A 51 3.05 22.70 3.70
N GLN A 52 2.53 22.70 4.93
CA GLN A 52 2.13 21.45 5.57
C GLN A 52 1.05 20.78 4.71
N PRO A 53 1.12 19.47 4.46
CA PRO A 53 0.03 18.76 3.81
C PRO A 53 -1.17 18.84 4.73
N GLU A 54 -2.19 19.61 4.33
CA GLU A 54 -3.46 19.66 5.04
C GLU A 54 -4.06 18.25 5.03
N PRO A 55 -4.54 17.72 6.18
CA PRO A 55 -5.31 16.48 6.19
C PRO A 55 -6.57 16.68 5.38
N GLU A 56 -6.55 16.25 4.12
CA GLU A 56 -7.72 16.33 3.24
C GLU A 56 -8.85 15.48 3.83
N LEU A 57 -9.98 16.12 4.15
CA LEU A 57 -11.20 15.47 4.65
C LEU A 57 -11.63 14.31 3.72
N PRO A 58 -12.40 13.33 4.24
CA PRO A 58 -12.97 12.24 3.44
C PRO A 58 -13.63 12.79 2.19
N ALA A 59 -13.50 12.06 1.07
CA ALA A 59 -13.89 12.58 -0.23
C ALA A 59 -15.33 13.11 -0.23
N GLU A 60 -15.48 14.34 -0.71
CA GLU A 60 -16.78 15.02 -0.78
C GLU A 60 -17.74 14.26 -1.72
N GLU A 61 -18.98 14.08 -1.27
CA GLU A 61 -20.05 13.49 -2.06
C GLU A 61 -20.41 14.43 -3.20
N VAL A 62 -20.44 13.94 -4.44
CA VAL A 62 -20.74 14.74 -5.65
C VAL A 62 -22.18 14.54 -6.08
N ILE A 63 -22.66 13.31 -5.90
CA ILE A 63 -23.96 12.85 -6.34
C ILE A 63 -24.54 12.04 -5.19
N HIS A 64 -25.57 12.55 -4.52
CA HIS A 64 -26.36 11.74 -3.60
C HIS A 64 -27.22 10.77 -4.42
N LEU A 65 -26.90 9.48 -4.40
CA LEU A 65 -27.64 8.48 -5.20
C LEU A 65 -28.90 7.98 -4.49
N PHE A 66 -28.85 7.77 -3.18
CA PHE A 66 -29.95 7.19 -2.41
C PHE A 66 -30.01 7.75 -0.99
N HIS A 67 -31.17 8.29 -0.60
CA HIS A 67 -31.58 8.39 0.82
C HIS A 67 -32.26 7.07 1.18
N THR A 68 -31.55 6.16 1.83
CA THR A 68 -32.12 4.90 2.35
C THR A 68 -32.51 5.07 3.82
N ASP A 69 -33.63 5.73 4.06
CA ASP A 69 -34.18 6.02 5.40
C ASP A 69 -34.51 4.75 6.23
N PHE A 70 -34.57 3.57 5.59
CA PHE A 70 -34.99 2.32 6.22
C PHE A 70 -33.89 1.64 7.07
N LEU A 71 -32.60 1.95 6.88
CA LEU A 71 -31.49 1.26 7.54
C LEU A 71 -30.61 2.14 8.45
N ASN A 72 -30.82 3.46 8.52
CA ASN A 72 -29.93 4.39 9.25
C ASN A 72 -28.44 4.24 8.88
N ILE A 73 -28.17 3.71 7.68
CA ILE A 73 -26.87 3.72 7.02
C ILE A 73 -26.91 4.99 6.18
N GLY A 74 -25.96 5.91 6.40
CA GLY A 74 -25.93 7.25 5.79
C GLY A 74 -26.08 7.25 4.26
N SER A 75 -26.24 8.45 3.69
CA SER A 75 -26.26 8.64 2.23
C SER A 75 -25.07 7.92 1.58
N VAL A 76 -25.34 7.07 0.59
CA VAL A 76 -24.26 6.54 -0.26
C VAL A 76 -24.11 7.53 -1.42
N GLY A 77 -23.30 8.57 -1.20
CA GLY A 77 -22.92 9.50 -2.25
C GLY A 77 -21.81 8.93 -3.13
N ILE A 78 -21.88 9.17 -4.45
CA ILE A 78 -20.70 9.00 -5.31
C ILE A 78 -19.75 10.14 -4.97
N THR A 79 -18.58 9.81 -4.45
CA THR A 79 -17.54 10.79 -4.14
C THR A 79 -16.70 11.14 -5.38
N ASN A 80 -16.04 12.30 -5.35
CA ASN A 80 -15.15 12.76 -6.42
C ASN A 80 -14.02 11.74 -6.70
N SER A 81 -13.55 11.06 -5.66
CA SER A 81 -12.52 10.02 -5.73
C SER A 81 -13.01 8.75 -6.44
N ILE A 82 -14.29 8.38 -6.31
CA ILE A 82 -14.89 7.24 -7.03
C ILE A 82 -14.94 7.52 -8.54
N ILE A 83 -15.30 8.75 -8.93
CA ILE A 83 -15.32 9.15 -10.35
C ILE A 83 -13.90 9.07 -10.94
N ALA A 84 -12.90 9.57 -10.23
CA ALA A 84 -11.49 9.44 -10.61
C ALA A 84 -11.02 7.98 -10.70
N ALA A 85 -11.46 7.12 -9.77
CA ALA A 85 -11.16 5.69 -9.81
C ALA A 85 -11.78 5.01 -11.04
N TRP A 86 -13.03 5.33 -11.38
CA TRP A 86 -13.68 4.83 -12.60
C TRP A 86 -13.00 5.29 -13.87
N LEU A 87 -12.60 6.56 -13.94
CA LEU A 87 -11.81 7.07 -15.06
C LEU A 87 -10.50 6.27 -15.20
N SER A 88 -9.82 6.01 -14.08
CA SER A 88 -8.60 5.19 -14.07
C SER A 88 -8.83 3.76 -14.57
N ILE A 89 -9.93 3.13 -14.17
CA ILE A 89 -10.34 1.80 -14.63
C ILE A 89 -10.62 1.82 -16.13
N ILE A 90 -11.38 2.80 -16.62
CA ILE A 90 -11.72 2.94 -18.04
C ILE A 90 -10.46 3.11 -18.89
N VAL A 91 -9.53 3.96 -18.47
CA VAL A 91 -8.25 4.17 -19.17
C VAL A 91 -7.43 2.89 -19.17
N LEU A 92 -7.32 2.21 -18.03
CA LEU A 92 -6.55 0.97 -17.91
C LEU A 92 -7.13 -0.15 -18.78
N VAL A 93 -8.45 -0.35 -18.73
CA VAL A 93 -9.16 -1.32 -19.57
C VAL A 93 -9.04 -0.94 -21.04
N GLY A 94 -9.11 0.35 -21.38
CA GLY A 94 -8.91 0.86 -22.73
C GLY A 94 -7.53 0.51 -23.29
N ILE A 95 -6.47 0.74 -22.51
CA ILE A 95 -5.09 0.36 -22.86
C ILE A 95 -4.97 -1.15 -23.02
N ALA A 96 -5.46 -1.92 -22.04
CA ALA A 96 -5.40 -3.39 -22.07
C ALA A 96 -6.14 -3.95 -23.29
N TYR A 97 -7.32 -3.43 -23.61
CA TYR A 97 -8.09 -3.82 -24.78
C TYR A 97 -7.39 -3.44 -26.08
N ALA A 98 -6.86 -2.21 -26.18
CA ALA A 98 -6.15 -1.72 -27.36
C ALA A 98 -4.90 -2.55 -27.70
N VAL A 99 -4.17 -3.02 -26.68
CA VAL A 99 -3.02 -3.91 -26.85
C VAL A 99 -3.48 -5.34 -27.17
N SER A 100 -4.46 -5.87 -26.44
CA SER A 100 -4.90 -7.26 -26.56
C SER A 100 -5.60 -7.56 -27.90
N ARG A 101 -6.27 -6.58 -28.51
CA ARG A 101 -7.01 -6.79 -29.77
C ARG A 101 -6.15 -7.01 -31.02
N ARG A 102 -4.83 -6.76 -30.96
CA ARG A 102 -3.89 -6.89 -32.08
C ARG A 102 -2.58 -7.58 -31.68
N ILE A 103 -2.65 -8.63 -30.85
CA ILE A 103 -1.47 -9.42 -30.46
C ILE A 103 -0.87 -10.08 -31.71
N LYS A 104 0.42 -9.85 -31.95
CA LYS A 104 1.19 -10.47 -33.03
C LYS A 104 2.33 -11.30 -32.43
N PRO A 105 2.74 -12.42 -33.08
CA PRO A 105 3.91 -13.19 -32.65
C PRO A 105 5.20 -12.38 -32.62
N VAL A 106 5.36 -11.43 -33.56
CA VAL A 106 6.42 -10.41 -33.52
C VAL A 106 5.79 -9.13 -32.94
N PRO A 107 6.17 -8.72 -31.72
CA PRO A 107 5.47 -7.65 -31.03
C PRO A 107 5.73 -6.29 -31.67
N ASN A 108 4.69 -5.45 -31.71
CA ASN A 108 4.83 -4.04 -32.07
C ASN A 108 5.42 -3.24 -30.88
N ARG A 109 5.76 -1.95 -31.06
CA ARG A 109 6.40 -1.13 -30.01
C ARG A 109 5.60 -1.06 -28.70
N LEU A 110 4.28 -0.85 -28.79
CA LEU A 110 3.41 -0.75 -27.61
C LEU A 110 3.21 -2.10 -26.93
N GLN A 111 3.01 -3.16 -27.71
CA GLN A 111 2.95 -4.53 -27.22
C GLN A 111 4.27 -4.91 -26.52
N SER A 112 5.41 -4.56 -27.10
CA SER A 112 6.74 -4.83 -26.50
C SER A 112 6.91 -4.13 -25.15
N LEU A 113 6.47 -2.87 -25.03
CA LEU A 113 6.54 -2.14 -23.77
C LEU A 113 5.66 -2.78 -22.69
N VAL A 114 4.41 -3.13 -23.05
CA VAL A 114 3.46 -3.74 -22.10
C VAL A 114 3.91 -5.16 -21.73
N GLU A 115 4.35 -5.97 -22.68
CA GLU A 115 4.89 -7.30 -22.41
C GLU A 115 6.17 -7.25 -21.56
N ALA A 116 7.05 -6.27 -21.79
CA ALA A 116 8.22 -6.07 -20.94
C ALA A 116 7.82 -5.70 -19.51
N ALA A 117 6.85 -4.80 -19.33
CA ALA A 117 6.35 -4.41 -18.01
C ALA A 117 5.67 -5.59 -17.28
N LEU A 118 4.80 -6.34 -17.98
CA LEU A 118 4.12 -7.52 -17.43
C LEU A 118 5.12 -8.66 -17.14
N GLY A 119 6.11 -8.85 -17.99
CA GLY A 119 7.18 -9.83 -17.80
C GLY A 119 8.05 -9.50 -16.59
N TRP A 120 8.40 -8.22 -16.41
CA TRP A 120 9.10 -7.75 -15.21
C TRP A 120 8.27 -8.01 -13.95
N LEU A 121 6.98 -7.69 -13.99
CA LEU A 121 6.09 -7.87 -12.84
C LEU A 121 5.84 -9.34 -12.51
N LEU A 122 5.74 -10.20 -13.53
CA LEU A 122 5.66 -11.65 -13.34
C LEU A 122 6.93 -12.18 -12.67
N LYS A 123 8.10 -11.75 -13.13
CA LYS A 123 9.37 -12.13 -12.53
C LYS A 123 9.45 -11.67 -11.07
N PHE A 124 9.04 -10.43 -10.77
CA PHE A 124 8.94 -9.94 -9.41
C PHE A 124 8.07 -10.84 -8.52
N CYS A 125 6.88 -11.24 -9.00
CA CYS A 125 6.02 -12.17 -8.26
C CYS A 125 6.67 -13.56 -8.06
N GLN A 126 7.41 -14.05 -9.05
CA GLN A 126 8.09 -15.34 -8.97
C GLN A 126 9.30 -15.31 -8.04
N ASP A 127 10.05 -14.22 -8.02
CA ASP A 127 11.21 -14.04 -7.14
C ASP A 127 10.77 -13.97 -5.66
N VAL A 128 9.61 -13.38 -5.38
CA VAL A 128 9.06 -13.26 -4.01
C VAL A 128 8.32 -14.52 -3.55
N ALA A 129 7.43 -15.07 -4.39
CA ALA A 129 6.52 -16.15 -3.98
C ALA A 129 6.89 -17.54 -4.55
N GLY A 130 7.97 -17.64 -5.34
CA GLY A 130 8.36 -18.83 -6.09
C GLY A 130 7.57 -19.02 -7.39
N GLU A 131 8.05 -19.87 -8.30
CA GLU A 131 7.48 -19.99 -9.65
C GLU A 131 5.98 -20.33 -9.70
N LYS A 132 5.55 -21.27 -8.85
CA LYS A 132 4.17 -21.78 -8.84
C LYS A 132 3.19 -20.76 -8.25
N ASN A 133 3.52 -20.20 -7.08
CA ASN A 133 2.63 -19.25 -6.40
C ASN A 133 2.74 -17.85 -7.03
N GLY A 134 3.92 -17.45 -7.50
CA GLY A 134 4.12 -16.20 -8.23
C GLY A 134 3.22 -16.08 -9.45
N ARG A 135 3.11 -17.13 -10.28
CA ARG A 135 2.15 -17.17 -11.40
C ARG A 135 0.68 -17.08 -10.96
N ARG A 136 0.37 -17.59 -9.77
CA ARG A 136 -0.99 -17.60 -9.22
C ARG A 136 -1.39 -16.25 -8.65
N PHE A 137 -0.46 -15.54 -8.03
CA PHE A 137 -0.68 -14.22 -7.44
C PHE A 137 -0.54 -13.09 -8.44
N PHE A 138 0.20 -13.34 -9.52
CA PHE A 138 0.46 -12.38 -10.58
C PHE A 138 -0.76 -11.57 -11.02
N PRO A 139 -1.94 -12.14 -11.32
CA PRO A 139 -3.08 -11.35 -11.78
C PRO A 139 -3.52 -10.28 -10.77
N VAL A 140 -3.62 -10.64 -9.49
CA VAL A 140 -4.09 -9.71 -8.43
C VAL A 140 -3.04 -8.65 -8.12
N VAL A 141 -1.78 -9.07 -7.97
CA VAL A 141 -0.67 -8.12 -7.76
C VAL A 141 -0.57 -7.15 -8.92
N THR A 142 -0.71 -7.65 -10.15
CA THR A 142 -0.66 -6.84 -11.36
C THR A 142 -1.79 -5.85 -11.45
N THR A 143 -3.03 -6.25 -11.15
CA THR A 143 -4.17 -5.32 -11.20
C THR A 143 -4.05 -4.23 -10.16
N ILE A 144 -3.63 -4.57 -8.92
CA ILE A 144 -3.42 -3.57 -7.86
C ILE A 144 -2.30 -2.61 -8.27
N PHE A 145 -1.16 -3.14 -8.71
CA PHE A 145 -0.01 -2.33 -9.09
C PHE A 145 -0.31 -1.38 -10.26
N LEU A 146 -0.91 -1.90 -11.34
CA LEU A 146 -1.27 -1.09 -12.51
C LEU A 146 -2.35 -0.07 -12.17
N PHE A 147 -3.32 -0.41 -11.32
CA PHE A 147 -4.34 0.52 -10.87
C PHE A 147 -3.74 1.68 -10.06
N VAL A 148 -2.92 1.39 -9.05
CA VAL A 148 -2.30 2.40 -8.19
C VAL A 148 -1.41 3.35 -8.98
N ILE A 149 -0.58 2.81 -9.88
CA ILE A 149 0.26 3.62 -10.77
C ILE A 149 -0.60 4.45 -11.72
N MET A 150 -1.59 3.85 -12.38
CA MET A 150 -2.45 4.61 -13.30
C MET A 150 -3.15 5.76 -12.58
N ASN A 151 -3.64 5.52 -11.37
CA ASN A 151 -4.29 6.54 -10.54
C ASN A 151 -3.32 7.68 -10.20
N ALA A 152 -2.10 7.34 -9.77
CA ALA A 152 -1.06 8.31 -9.46
C ALA A 152 -0.70 9.18 -10.68
N TRP A 153 -0.59 8.57 -11.86
CA TRP A 153 -0.26 9.29 -13.09
C TRP A 153 -1.42 10.14 -13.63
N LEU A 154 -2.65 9.64 -13.57
CA LEU A 154 -3.83 10.40 -13.98
C LEU A 154 -4.08 11.60 -13.08
N SER A 155 -3.81 11.47 -11.77
CA SER A 155 -3.94 12.57 -10.82
C SER A 155 -3.02 13.77 -11.13
N LEU A 156 -2.01 13.61 -11.98
CA LEU A 156 -1.12 14.69 -12.42
C LEU A 156 -1.65 15.43 -13.66
N LEU A 157 -2.71 14.93 -14.30
CA LEU A 157 -3.26 15.57 -15.49
C LEU A 157 -4.01 16.87 -15.15
N PRO A 158 -3.94 17.89 -16.02
CA PRO A 158 -4.76 19.08 -15.87
C PRO A 158 -6.24 18.68 -15.91
N GLY A 159 -7.01 19.08 -14.90
CA GLY A 159 -8.38 18.64 -14.68
C GLY A 159 -8.59 18.05 -13.28
N PHE A 160 -7.59 17.36 -12.74
CA PHE A 160 -7.58 16.89 -11.36
C PHE A 160 -7.29 18.06 -10.41
N GLY A 161 -8.17 18.29 -9.43
CA GLY A 161 -8.07 19.40 -8.48
C GLY A 161 -8.34 20.79 -9.07
N SER A 162 -8.60 20.90 -10.38
CA SER A 162 -8.77 22.21 -11.05
C SER A 162 -10.18 22.47 -11.57
N ILE A 163 -10.99 21.43 -11.81
CA ILE A 163 -12.38 21.58 -12.28
C ILE A 163 -13.30 21.60 -11.05
N LEU A 164 -13.91 22.76 -10.80
CA LEU A 164 -14.85 22.97 -9.71
C LEU A 164 -16.28 22.81 -10.22
N ILE A 165 -17.11 22.08 -9.47
CA ILE A 165 -18.54 21.91 -9.72
C ILE A 165 -19.30 22.22 -8.43
N THR A 166 -20.47 22.83 -8.59
CA THR A 166 -21.37 23.07 -7.47
C THR A 166 -22.18 21.80 -7.20
N ASN A 167 -22.05 21.27 -5.98
CA ASN A 167 -22.81 20.12 -5.51
C ASN A 167 -24.30 20.44 -5.31
N ALA A 168 -25.09 19.40 -5.06
CA ALA A 168 -26.52 19.52 -4.71
C ALA A 168 -26.76 20.39 -3.46
N GLU A 169 -25.77 20.51 -2.59
CA GLU A 169 -25.80 21.29 -1.34
C GLU A 169 -25.33 22.75 -1.54
N GLY A 170 -24.92 23.13 -2.75
CA GLY A 170 -24.49 24.49 -3.08
C GLY A 170 -23.00 24.78 -2.84
N GLU A 171 -22.22 23.80 -2.39
CA GLU A 171 -20.78 23.92 -2.17
C GLU A 171 -19.97 23.67 -3.45
N THR A 172 -18.87 24.41 -3.64
CA THR A 172 -17.96 24.22 -4.78
C THR A 172 -16.93 23.15 -4.45
N VAL A 173 -17.07 21.98 -5.07
CA VAL A 173 -16.18 20.83 -4.87
C VAL A 173 -15.40 20.50 -6.14
N HIS A 174 -14.28 19.80 -6.00
CA HIS A 174 -13.45 19.40 -7.14
C HIS A 174 -13.98 18.14 -7.83
N LEU A 175 -14.45 18.22 -9.08
CA LEU A 175 -15.01 17.06 -9.82
C LEU A 175 -14.08 15.83 -9.82
N LEU A 176 -12.80 16.06 -10.07
CA LEU A 176 -11.79 15.01 -10.13
C LEU A 176 -10.77 15.24 -9.02
N ARG A 177 -10.82 14.38 -8.00
CA ARG A 177 -9.79 14.29 -6.96
C ARG A 177 -9.06 12.97 -7.13
N GLY A 178 -7.72 12.99 -7.08
CA GLY A 178 -6.91 11.78 -7.22
C GLY A 178 -7.39 10.73 -6.24
N ALA A 179 -7.73 9.52 -6.69
CA ALA A 179 -8.32 8.55 -5.77
C ALA A 179 -7.31 8.10 -4.70
N ASN A 180 -6.01 8.22 -4.97
CA ASN A 180 -4.96 7.96 -3.98
C ASN A 180 -4.91 8.99 -2.83
N THR A 181 -5.53 10.18 -2.95
CA THR A 181 -5.60 11.16 -1.85
C THR A 181 -6.80 10.96 -0.93
N ASP A 182 -7.69 10.03 -1.27
CA ASP A 182 -8.80 9.61 -0.41
C ASP A 182 -8.37 8.39 0.41
N ILE A 183 -8.47 8.47 1.74
CA ILE A 183 -8.13 7.38 2.66
C ILE A 183 -8.90 6.08 2.37
N ASN A 184 -10.13 6.18 1.84
CA ASN A 184 -10.96 5.02 1.56
C ASN A 184 -10.35 4.11 0.49
N MET A 185 -9.61 4.67 -0.48
CA MET A 185 -9.05 3.90 -1.59
C MET A 185 -7.85 3.03 -1.18
N PRO A 186 -6.80 3.57 -0.53
CA PRO A 186 -5.73 2.74 0.05
C PRO A 186 -6.26 1.74 1.08
N LEU A 187 -7.23 2.14 1.91
CA LEU A 187 -7.84 1.26 2.91
C LEU A 187 -8.58 0.08 2.26
N ALA A 188 -9.35 0.32 1.19
CA ALA A 188 -10.00 -0.74 0.43
C ALA A 188 -8.97 -1.70 -0.20
N LEU A 189 -7.91 -1.17 -0.81
CA LEU A 189 -6.82 -1.99 -1.37
C LEU A 189 -6.10 -2.80 -0.29
N ALA A 190 -5.87 -2.22 0.89
CA ALA A 190 -5.26 -2.89 2.03
C ALA A 190 -6.13 -4.06 2.50
N PHE A 191 -7.44 -3.86 2.64
CA PHE A 191 -8.36 -4.95 2.99
C PHE A 191 -8.38 -6.05 1.94
N ILE A 192 -8.46 -5.71 0.65
CA ILE A 192 -8.43 -6.70 -0.44
C ILE A 192 -7.12 -7.50 -0.38
N SER A 193 -5.98 -6.83 -0.19
CA SER A 193 -4.68 -7.48 -0.07
C SER A 193 -4.61 -8.40 1.16
N PHE A 194 -5.06 -7.91 2.32
CA PHE A 194 -5.10 -8.68 3.57
C PHE A 194 -5.94 -9.96 3.40
N PHE A 195 -7.19 -9.84 2.94
CA PHE A 195 -8.04 -11.01 2.72
C PHE A 195 -7.50 -11.95 1.65
N PHE A 196 -6.83 -11.42 0.62
CA PHE A 196 -6.18 -12.24 -0.41
C PHE A 196 -5.04 -13.07 0.18
N VAL A 197 -4.17 -12.46 0.99
CA VAL A 197 -3.07 -13.15 1.67
C VAL A 197 -3.61 -14.21 2.63
N GLU A 198 -4.58 -13.86 3.48
CA GLU A 198 -5.22 -14.80 4.40
C GLU A 198 -5.86 -16.00 3.68
N TYR A 199 -6.62 -15.73 2.63
CA TYR A 199 -7.25 -16.78 1.82
C TYR A 199 -6.20 -17.74 1.23
N TRP A 200 -5.11 -17.21 0.70
CA TRP A 200 -4.04 -18.02 0.11
C TRP A 200 -3.18 -18.73 1.15
N GLY A 201 -2.93 -18.12 2.30
CA GLY A 201 -2.25 -18.72 3.45
C GLY A 201 -3.01 -19.96 3.93
N ILE A 202 -4.30 -19.80 4.20
CA ILE A 202 -5.19 -20.90 4.61
C ILE A 202 -5.25 -22.00 3.55
N LYS A 203 -5.38 -21.63 2.28
CA LYS A 203 -5.52 -22.60 1.17
C LYS A 203 -4.23 -23.36 0.85
N SER A 204 -3.07 -22.74 1.01
CA SER A 204 -1.78 -23.36 0.67
C SER A 204 -1.26 -24.28 1.78
N LEU A 205 -1.48 -23.92 3.05
CA LEU A 205 -1.00 -24.67 4.22
C LEU A 205 -2.05 -25.66 4.74
N GLY A 206 -3.34 -25.40 4.49
CA GLY A 206 -4.49 -26.10 5.04
C GLY A 206 -4.90 -25.49 6.38
N GLY A 207 -6.19 -25.17 6.55
CA GLY A 207 -6.67 -24.33 7.67
C GLY A 207 -6.22 -24.78 9.06
N ARG A 208 -6.18 -26.09 9.34
CA ARG A 208 -5.66 -26.59 10.62
C ARG A 208 -4.16 -26.35 10.80
N ARG A 209 -3.35 -26.57 9.76
CA ARG A 209 -1.90 -26.37 9.80
C ARG A 209 -1.53 -24.88 9.79
N TYR A 210 -2.34 -24.05 9.13
CA TYR A 210 -2.26 -22.60 9.19
C TYR A 210 -2.49 -22.10 10.62
N LEU A 211 -3.61 -22.47 11.25
CA LEU A 211 -3.92 -22.07 12.63
C LEU A 211 -2.88 -22.55 13.66
N THR A 212 -2.29 -23.74 13.46
CA THR A 212 -1.22 -24.22 14.36
C THR A 212 0.10 -23.46 14.23
N LYS A 213 0.31 -22.64 13.18
CA LYS A 213 1.47 -21.73 13.13
C LYS A 213 1.32 -20.60 14.14
N PHE A 214 0.13 -20.02 14.22
CA PHE A 214 -0.17 -18.89 15.10
C PHE A 214 -0.48 -19.31 16.53
N PHE A 215 -0.96 -20.54 16.71
CA PHE A 215 -1.36 -21.02 18.02
C PHE A 215 -0.65 -22.35 18.32
N ASN A 216 0.43 -22.29 19.11
CA ASN A 216 1.09 -23.48 19.66
C ASN A 216 0.29 -24.04 20.87
N VAL A 217 -1.02 -24.27 20.67
CA VAL A 217 -1.93 -24.73 21.73
C VAL A 217 -1.62 -26.15 22.22
N GLY A 218 -0.80 -26.88 21.47
CA GLY A 218 -0.39 -28.24 21.81
C GLY A 218 0.33 -28.32 23.15
N GLN A 219 1.17 -27.34 23.48
CA GLN A 219 1.88 -27.28 24.77
C GLN A 219 0.93 -26.96 25.92
N PHE A 220 0.01 -26.03 25.69
CA PHE A 220 -1.03 -25.63 26.64
C PHE A 220 -1.96 -26.80 27.01
N PHE A 221 -2.53 -27.48 26.01
CA PHE A 221 -3.41 -28.64 26.25
C PHE A 221 -2.68 -29.85 26.83
N LYS A 222 -1.43 -30.12 26.41
CA LYS A 222 -0.60 -31.16 27.04
C LYS A 222 -0.37 -30.88 28.53
N SER A 223 -0.22 -29.62 28.91
CA SER A 223 0.01 -29.20 30.30
C SER A 223 -1.25 -29.32 31.16
N ILE A 224 -2.44 -29.04 30.60
CA ILE A 224 -3.73 -29.38 31.21
C ILE A 224 -3.82 -30.90 31.48
N GLY A 225 -3.43 -31.71 30.49
CA GLY A 225 -3.40 -33.17 30.63
C GLY A 225 -2.41 -33.67 31.70
N GLN A 226 -1.30 -32.95 31.93
CA GLN A 226 -0.35 -33.27 33.01
C GLN A 226 -0.89 -32.89 34.40
N LEU A 227 -1.65 -31.79 34.49
CA LEU A 227 -2.36 -31.38 35.69
C LEU A 227 -3.41 -32.42 36.11
N LEU A 228 -4.20 -32.93 35.15
CA LEU A 228 -5.17 -34.00 35.37
C LEU A 228 -4.51 -35.34 35.75
N LYS A 229 -3.27 -35.59 35.30
CA LYS A 229 -2.47 -36.77 35.67
C LYS A 229 -1.71 -36.62 37.00
N GLY A 230 -2.02 -35.59 37.79
CA GLY A 230 -1.43 -35.38 39.12
C GLY A 230 -0.03 -34.75 39.14
N LYS A 231 0.54 -34.36 38.00
CA LYS A 231 1.84 -33.69 37.92
C LYS A 231 1.67 -32.18 38.03
N LEU A 232 1.28 -31.71 39.22
CA LEU A 232 0.83 -30.33 39.47
C LEU A 232 1.87 -29.25 39.14
N ARG A 233 3.15 -29.44 39.55
CA ARG A 233 4.24 -28.49 39.23
C ARG A 233 4.55 -28.40 37.74
N ALA A 234 4.65 -29.55 37.07
CA ALA A 234 4.95 -29.59 35.63
C ALA A 234 3.79 -29.03 34.81
N GLY A 235 2.54 -29.41 35.16
CA GLY A 235 1.33 -28.92 34.52
C GLY A 235 1.13 -27.41 34.68
N MET A 236 1.32 -26.83 35.87
CA MET A 236 1.23 -25.37 36.03
C MET A 236 2.32 -24.62 35.28
N SER A 237 3.58 -25.09 35.33
CA SER A 237 4.67 -24.44 34.59
C SER A 237 4.45 -24.48 33.07
N GLY A 238 3.92 -25.60 32.56
CA GLY A 238 3.63 -25.76 31.14
C GLY A 238 2.39 -24.99 30.68
N LEU A 239 1.41 -24.75 31.58
CA LEU A 239 0.24 -23.91 31.30
C LEU A 239 0.65 -22.44 31.16
N PHE A 240 1.56 -21.97 32.01
CA PHE A 240 2.10 -20.62 31.95
C PHE A 240 2.95 -20.40 30.70
N SER A 241 3.86 -21.32 30.39
CA SER A 241 4.64 -21.32 29.15
C SER A 241 3.73 -21.39 27.91
N GLY A 242 2.74 -22.28 27.89
CA GLY A 242 1.81 -22.41 26.77
C GLY A 242 0.93 -21.18 26.58
N ALA A 243 0.57 -20.47 27.66
CA ALA A 243 -0.17 -19.21 27.57
C ALA A 243 0.69 -18.09 26.98
N ILE A 244 1.98 -18.03 27.35
CA ILE A 244 2.95 -17.10 26.75
C ILE A 244 3.10 -17.41 25.25
N ASP A 245 3.26 -18.68 24.87
CA ASP A 245 3.42 -19.08 23.46
C ASP A 245 2.18 -18.73 22.62
N ILE A 246 0.97 -18.86 23.17
CA ILE A 246 -0.28 -18.42 22.53
C ILE A 246 -0.33 -16.91 22.38
N PHE A 247 0.10 -16.16 23.39
CA PHE A 247 0.10 -14.70 23.35
C PHE A 247 1.14 -14.17 22.35
N VAL A 248 2.34 -14.74 22.34
CA VAL A 248 3.39 -14.43 21.35
C VAL A 248 2.91 -14.77 19.95
N GLY A 249 2.28 -15.93 19.76
CA GLY A 249 1.71 -16.30 18.46
C GLY A 249 0.57 -15.38 17.98
N LEU A 250 -0.19 -14.79 18.91
CA LEU A 250 -1.18 -13.75 18.59
C LEU A 250 -0.53 -12.42 18.19
N LEU A 251 0.59 -12.06 18.82
CA LEU A 251 1.39 -10.90 18.40
C LEU A 251 2.04 -11.12 17.02
N GLU A 252 2.54 -12.34 16.76
CA GLU A 252 3.07 -12.70 15.44
C GLU A 252 1.98 -12.64 14.36
N LEU A 253 0.74 -13.07 14.66
CA LEU A 253 -0.40 -12.95 13.74
C LEU A 253 -0.73 -11.49 13.40
N LEU A 254 -0.63 -10.57 14.36
CA LEU A 254 -0.87 -9.16 14.13
C LEU A 254 0.30 -8.45 13.43
N SER A 255 1.49 -9.07 13.45
CA SER A 255 2.71 -8.51 12.87
C SER A 255 2.97 -8.97 11.43
N GLU A 256 2.23 -9.96 10.93
CA GLU A 256 2.31 -10.50 9.55
C GLU A 256 1.30 -9.81 8.62
#